data_AF-A0A6G3RZV7-F1
#
_entry.id   AF-A0A6G3RZV7-F1
#
_cell.length_a   1.000
_cell.length_b   1.000
_cell.length_c   1.000
_cell.angle_alpha   90.00
_cell.angle_beta   90.00
_cell.angle_gamma   90.00
#
_symmetry.space_group_name_H-M   'P 1'
#
loop_
_entity.id
_entity.type
_entity.pdbx_description
1 polymer ?
#
loop_
_entity_poly.entity_id
_entity_poly.type
_entity_poly.pdbx_seq_one_letter_code
_entity_poly.pdbx_strand_id
1 'polypeptide(L)'
;MPTTRHTLNRQRRLAQRPPEPETPAQERLGQPARLSPQPRREQPGKAAPERRTRVRTDAPGRPERTKQARTDTPERTKQPRRTLLAVLSLLTLLLGGFAGWAYAEAHALDDDAATRNTALTDAARTSEIKGQAGKAVNALFSYDYANPGAEKKAAATYLTGKAVTQHRTLLAPVLTQADKQKTVVTTTVTDSAVERIDGDRARVLVFADQSSTSTAAKAKDAGNYAGAMLAVDLVHRDGRWLVSALDTFGNG
;
A
#
# COMPACT_ATOMS: atom_id res chain seq x y z
N MET A 1 24.91 -6.49 -49.30
CA MET A 1 23.65 -5.77 -49.01
C MET A 1 22.48 -6.61 -49.51
N PRO A 2 21.71 -7.27 -48.62
CA PRO A 2 20.52 -8.05 -48.99
C PRO A 2 19.26 -7.20 -48.87
N THR A 3 18.33 -7.43 -49.78
CA THR A 3 17.24 -6.53 -50.17
C THR A 3 15.96 -6.70 -49.33
N THR A 4 15.33 -5.56 -49.03
CA THR A 4 14.08 -5.29 -48.29
C THR A 4 12.81 -5.96 -48.88
N ARG A 5 12.93 -6.89 -49.83
CA ARG A 5 11.78 -7.55 -50.47
C ARG A 5 11.31 -8.84 -49.78
N HIS A 6 12.12 -9.46 -48.92
CA HIS A 6 11.78 -10.77 -48.36
C HIS A 6 10.90 -10.75 -47.10
N THR A 7 10.82 -9.63 -46.38
CA THR A 7 10.01 -9.53 -45.14
C THR A 7 8.51 -9.34 -45.43
N LEU A 8 8.17 -8.66 -46.52
CA LEU A 8 6.77 -8.40 -46.87
C LEU A 8 6.00 -9.68 -47.27
N ASN A 9 6.66 -10.61 -47.96
CA ASN A 9 6.05 -11.88 -48.37
C ASN A 9 5.82 -12.83 -47.20
N ARG A 10 6.63 -12.74 -46.12
CA ARG A 10 6.43 -13.56 -44.92
C ARG A 10 5.17 -13.15 -44.14
N GLN A 11 4.88 -11.84 -44.07
CA GLN A 11 3.70 -11.34 -43.35
C GLN A 11 2.38 -11.69 -44.05
N ARG A 12 2.35 -11.64 -45.40
CA ARG A 12 1.16 -12.07 -46.16
C ARG A 12 0.82 -13.55 -45.96
N ARG A 13 1.82 -14.41 -45.77
CA ARG A 13 1.62 -15.85 -45.58
C ARG A 13 1.07 -16.21 -44.20
N LEU A 14 1.27 -15.36 -43.19
CA LEU A 14 0.69 -15.53 -41.85
C LEU A 14 -0.76 -15.04 -41.78
N ALA A 15 -1.12 -14.02 -42.57
CA ALA A 15 -2.46 -13.43 -42.59
C ALA A 15 -3.51 -14.27 -43.34
N GLN A 16 -3.12 -15.31 -44.07
CA GLN A 16 -4.03 -16.16 -44.86
C GLN A 16 -4.21 -17.57 -44.30
N ARG A 17 -3.80 -17.83 -43.05
CA ARG A 17 -3.99 -19.14 -42.41
C ARG A 17 -5.45 -19.26 -41.96
N PRO A 18 -6.24 -20.21 -42.49
CA PRO A 18 -7.61 -20.44 -42.02
C PRO A 18 -7.59 -20.96 -40.57
N PRO A 19 -8.63 -20.68 -39.75
CA PRO A 19 -8.71 -21.21 -38.39
C PRO A 19 -8.86 -22.73 -38.42
N GLU A 20 -7.95 -23.40 -37.71
CA GLU A 20 -7.94 -24.85 -37.51
C GLU A 20 -8.99 -25.20 -36.44
N PRO A 21 -9.83 -26.23 -36.64
CA PRO A 21 -10.91 -26.56 -35.70
C PRO A 21 -10.36 -27.14 -34.39
N GLU A 22 -10.80 -26.55 -33.27
CA GLU A 22 -10.47 -26.98 -31.92
C GLU A 22 -11.04 -28.38 -31.64
N THR A 23 -10.16 -29.32 -31.27
CA THR A 23 -10.55 -30.61 -30.69
C THR A 23 -10.40 -30.52 -29.17
N PRO A 24 -11.42 -30.87 -28.36
CA PRO A 24 -11.35 -30.73 -26.91
C PRO A 24 -10.60 -31.90 -26.27
N ALA A 25 -9.48 -31.60 -25.59
CA ALA A 25 -8.79 -32.56 -24.74
C ALA A 25 -9.42 -32.54 -23.34
N GLN A 26 -10.28 -33.52 -23.11
CA GLN A 26 -10.77 -33.93 -21.80
C GLN A 26 -9.64 -34.47 -20.91
N GLU A 27 -9.77 -34.15 -19.61
CA GLU A 27 -9.52 -35.07 -18.48
C GLU A 27 -8.08 -35.43 -18.09
N ARG A 28 -7.54 -34.69 -17.11
CA ARG A 28 -6.79 -35.30 -16.00
C ARG A 28 -7.18 -34.66 -14.67
N LEU A 29 -8.12 -35.32 -14.01
CA LEU A 29 -8.36 -35.27 -12.58
C LEU A 29 -7.07 -35.71 -11.85
N GLY A 30 -6.49 -34.81 -11.06
CA GLY A 30 -5.40 -35.09 -10.12
C GLY A 30 -5.76 -34.51 -8.76
N GLN A 31 -6.14 -35.38 -7.84
CA GLN A 31 -6.63 -35.06 -6.49
C GLN A 31 -5.58 -34.37 -5.59
N PRO A 32 -6.04 -33.62 -4.57
CA PRO A 32 -5.18 -32.91 -3.62
C PRO A 32 -4.57 -33.85 -2.58
N ALA A 33 -3.25 -33.74 -2.37
CA ALA A 33 -2.55 -34.42 -1.29
C ALA A 33 -2.91 -33.76 0.06
N ARG A 34 -3.69 -34.49 0.86
CA ARG A 34 -3.94 -34.20 2.27
C ARG A 34 -2.66 -34.45 3.08
N LEU A 35 -2.23 -33.46 3.87
CA LEU A 35 -1.39 -33.70 5.04
C LEU A 35 -2.07 -33.04 6.24
N SER A 36 -2.46 -33.87 7.20
CA SER A 36 -2.99 -33.50 8.51
C SER A 36 -2.15 -34.17 9.60
N PRO A 37 -2.21 -33.66 10.84
CA PRO A 37 -1.05 -33.46 11.72
C PRO A 37 -0.80 -34.60 12.71
N GLN A 38 0.43 -34.74 13.20
CA GLN A 38 0.74 -35.55 14.38
C GLN A 38 1.01 -34.66 15.62
N PRO A 39 0.35 -34.94 16.77
CA PRO A 39 0.69 -34.34 18.05
C PRO A 39 1.65 -35.25 18.83
N ARG A 40 2.66 -34.68 19.48
CA ARG A 40 3.45 -35.39 20.50
C ARG A 40 3.32 -34.69 21.85
N ARG A 41 2.51 -35.29 22.72
CA ARG A 41 2.42 -35.02 24.16
C ARG A 41 3.51 -35.82 24.86
N GLU A 42 4.19 -35.19 25.82
CA GLU A 42 4.65 -35.87 27.04
C GLU A 42 4.80 -34.82 28.18
N GLN A 43 3.96 -35.00 29.20
CA GLN A 43 4.01 -34.46 30.57
C GLN A 43 4.36 -35.67 31.47
N PRO A 44 5.01 -35.53 32.64
CA PRO A 44 4.32 -35.16 33.90
C PRO A 44 5.24 -34.46 34.94
N GLY A 45 4.82 -33.96 36.11
CA GLY A 45 3.54 -34.01 36.79
C GLY A 45 3.57 -33.30 38.16
N LYS A 46 2.36 -32.86 38.56
CA LYS A 46 1.68 -32.78 39.87
C LYS A 46 2.41 -32.34 41.16
N ALA A 47 1.68 -31.49 41.89
CA ALA A 47 1.97 -30.82 43.14
C ALA A 47 1.27 -31.44 44.39
N ALA A 48 1.71 -30.94 45.55
CA ALA A 48 1.02 -30.82 46.86
C ALA A 48 0.97 -32.09 47.76
N PRO A 49 0.98 -31.98 49.12
CA PRO A 49 0.14 -31.04 49.91
C PRO A 49 0.74 -30.42 51.20
N GLU A 50 -0.14 -29.69 51.89
CA GLU A 50 -0.03 -28.80 53.06
C GLU A 50 0.43 -29.43 54.41
N ARG A 51 0.80 -28.50 55.34
CA ARG A 51 0.26 -28.29 56.71
C ARG A 51 1.18 -28.50 57.95
N ARG A 52 1.02 -27.53 58.88
CA ARG A 52 1.14 -27.53 60.37
C ARG A 52 2.42 -27.04 61.06
N THR A 53 2.33 -25.80 61.55
CA THR A 53 2.37 -25.34 62.96
C THR A 53 3.41 -25.86 63.97
N ARG A 54 4.23 -24.93 64.48
CA ARG A 54 4.60 -24.69 65.91
C ARG A 54 5.36 -23.34 65.95
N VAL A 55 4.86 -22.22 66.48
CA VAL A 55 4.54 -21.83 67.88
C VAL A 55 5.72 -21.95 68.84
N ARG A 56 6.33 -20.79 69.15
CA ARG A 56 6.42 -20.12 70.48
C ARG A 56 7.83 -19.71 70.95
N THR A 57 7.91 -18.40 71.32
CA THR A 57 8.64 -17.75 72.44
C THR A 57 10.17 -17.94 72.54
N ASP A 58 10.99 -16.97 72.95
CA ASP A 58 10.75 -15.78 73.77
C ASP A 58 11.88 -14.75 73.52
N ALA A 59 11.58 -13.47 73.77
CA ALA A 59 12.56 -12.39 73.92
C ALA A 59 13.06 -12.36 75.40
N PRO A 60 13.72 -11.32 75.95
CA PRO A 60 14.39 -10.14 75.36
C PRO A 60 15.76 -9.81 76.01
N GLY A 61 16.48 -8.82 75.48
CA GLY A 61 17.62 -8.20 76.16
C GLY A 61 18.19 -7.02 75.38
N ARG A 62 17.91 -5.81 75.86
CA ARG A 62 18.40 -4.48 75.41
C ARG A 62 18.84 -3.74 76.70
N PRO A 63 19.59 -2.61 76.71
CA PRO A 63 20.31 -1.84 75.65
C PRO A 63 21.79 -1.60 75.98
N GLU A 64 22.55 -0.94 75.10
CA GLU A 64 23.36 0.21 75.53
C GLU A 64 23.56 1.24 74.41
N ARG A 65 23.67 2.49 74.84
CA ARG A 65 23.75 3.77 74.12
C ARG A 65 25.21 4.10 73.82
N THR A 66 25.50 4.95 72.82
CA THR A 66 26.32 6.20 72.94
C THR A 66 26.56 6.84 71.56
N LYS A 67 26.81 8.16 71.57
CA LYS A 67 26.60 9.22 70.57
C LYS A 67 27.86 9.59 69.73
N GLN A 68 27.61 10.41 68.69
CA GLN A 68 28.47 11.48 68.10
C GLN A 68 29.69 11.01 67.25
N ALA A 69 30.18 11.69 66.20
CA ALA A 69 30.06 13.06 65.69
C ALA A 69 30.32 13.13 64.15
N ARG A 70 30.05 14.31 63.57
CA ARG A 70 30.16 14.75 62.16
C ARG A 70 31.56 14.63 61.52
N THR A 71 31.57 14.41 60.19
CA THR A 71 32.40 15.19 59.23
C THR A 71 31.73 15.23 57.84
N ASP A 72 31.93 16.35 57.14
CA ASP A 72 31.22 16.83 55.95
C ASP A 72 31.70 16.24 54.59
N THR A 73 30.72 15.96 53.70
CA THR A 73 30.64 16.21 52.21
C THR A 73 31.61 15.43 51.28
N PRO A 74 31.27 14.97 50.02
CA PRO A 74 30.33 15.59 49.08
C PRO A 74 29.32 14.69 48.32
N GLU A 75 28.41 15.41 47.66
CA GLU A 75 27.59 15.04 46.49
C GLU A 75 26.75 13.77 46.54
N ARG A 76 25.42 13.97 46.63
CA ARG A 76 24.46 12.98 46.17
C ARG A 76 23.43 13.67 45.30
N THR A 77 23.66 13.62 43.99
CA THR A 77 22.70 13.94 42.92
C THR A 77 21.44 13.09 43.11
N LYS A 78 20.52 13.59 43.95
CA LYS A 78 19.20 13.01 44.19
C LYS A 78 18.25 13.39 43.04
N GLN A 79 18.56 12.98 41.82
CA GLN A 79 17.59 13.04 40.73
C GLN A 79 17.61 11.82 39.80
N PRO A 80 17.46 10.57 40.27
CA PRO A 80 17.15 9.47 39.37
C PRO A 80 15.63 9.24 39.25
N ARG A 81 14.83 9.55 40.28
CA ARG A 81 13.41 9.16 40.27
C ARG A 81 12.50 10.14 39.53
N ARG A 82 12.76 11.45 39.63
CA ARG A 82 11.96 12.48 38.93
C ARG A 82 12.23 12.52 37.44
N THR A 83 13.49 12.36 37.05
CA THR A 83 13.93 12.21 35.66
C THR A 83 13.42 10.92 35.05
N LEU A 84 13.51 9.79 35.76
CA LEU A 84 12.92 8.53 35.30
C LEU A 84 11.41 8.63 35.11
N LEU A 85 10.68 9.25 36.06
CA LEU A 85 9.24 9.47 35.93
C LEU A 85 8.87 10.42 34.79
N ALA A 86 9.67 11.48 34.56
CA ALA A 86 9.46 12.39 33.43
C ALA A 86 9.71 11.69 32.09
N VAL A 87 10.75 10.88 31.98
CA VAL A 87 11.06 10.09 30.79
C VAL A 87 9.96 9.05 30.53
N LEU A 88 9.51 8.33 31.57
CA LEU A 88 8.38 7.40 31.45
C LEU A 88 7.10 8.09 31.00
N SER A 89 6.81 9.29 31.52
CA SER A 89 5.61 10.05 31.13
C SER A 89 5.68 10.48 29.67
N LEU A 90 6.85 10.97 29.22
CA LEU A 90 7.07 11.34 27.83
C LEU A 90 6.98 10.13 26.89
N LEU A 91 7.58 9.00 27.29
CA LEU A 91 7.50 7.76 26.52
C LEU A 91 6.06 7.27 26.39
N THR A 92 5.28 7.33 27.46
CA THR A 92 3.86 6.92 27.44
C THR A 92 3.03 7.84 26.54
N LEU A 93 3.30 9.15 26.53
CA LEU A 93 2.63 10.10 25.62
C LEU A 93 3.00 9.84 24.15
N LEU A 94 4.28 9.55 23.87
CA LEU A 94 4.73 9.22 22.52
C LEU A 94 4.15 7.88 22.04
N LEU A 95 4.15 6.85 22.88
CA LEU A 95 3.57 5.55 22.54
C LEU A 95 2.05 5.64 22.42
N GLY A 96 1.37 6.39 23.29
CA GLY A 96 -0.08 6.61 23.21
C GLY A 96 -0.47 7.42 21.97
N GLY A 97 0.31 8.45 21.63
CA GLY A 97 0.12 9.22 20.40
C GLY A 97 0.38 8.38 19.15
N PHE A 98 1.45 7.58 19.15
CA PHE A 98 1.77 6.67 18.05
C PHE A 98 0.74 5.55 17.91
N ALA A 99 0.30 4.94 19.02
CA ALA A 99 -0.75 3.93 19.01
C ALA A 99 -2.08 4.51 18.54
N GLY A 100 -2.46 5.71 18.98
CA GLY A 100 -3.67 6.39 18.49
C GLY A 100 -3.59 6.74 17.00
N TRP A 101 -2.43 7.16 16.53
CA TRP A 101 -2.18 7.43 15.10
C TRP A 101 -2.21 6.15 14.27
N ALA A 102 -1.49 5.11 14.69
CA ALA A 102 -1.46 3.81 14.02
C ALA A 102 -2.83 3.12 14.06
N TYR A 103 -3.60 3.30 15.13
CA TYR A 103 -4.97 2.80 15.25
C TYR A 103 -5.93 3.53 14.31
N ALA A 104 -5.81 4.86 14.18
CA ALA A 104 -6.59 5.63 13.20
C ALA A 104 -6.27 5.22 11.74
N GLU A 105 -4.99 4.92 11.45
CA GLU A 105 -4.57 4.45 10.13
C GLU A 105 -5.01 2.99 9.87
N ALA A 106 -4.94 2.11 10.88
CA ALA A 106 -5.37 0.72 10.79
C ALA A 106 -6.90 0.58 10.68
N HIS A 107 -7.67 1.44 11.34
CA HIS A 107 -9.13 1.48 11.20
C HIS A 107 -9.62 2.04 9.86
N ALA A 108 -8.73 2.63 9.06
CA ALA A 108 -9.03 2.88 7.66
C ALA A 108 -9.02 1.59 6.82
N LEU A 109 -8.49 0.48 7.33
CA LEU A 109 -8.19 -0.72 6.55
C LEU A 109 -9.02 -1.96 6.91
N ASP A 110 -9.16 -2.36 8.19
CA ASP A 110 -9.47 -3.78 8.46
C ASP A 110 -10.94 -4.18 8.75
N ASP A 111 -11.62 -3.69 9.78
CA ASP A 111 -12.64 -4.58 10.39
C ASP A 111 -14.09 -4.56 9.84
N ASP A 112 -14.42 -3.70 8.87
CA ASP A 112 -15.83 -3.46 8.48
C ASP A 112 -16.01 -3.30 6.96
N ALA A 113 -14.97 -3.67 6.21
CA ALA A 113 -14.86 -3.53 4.76
C ALA A 113 -15.51 -4.70 4.00
N ALA A 114 -15.33 -5.94 4.45
CA ALA A 114 -15.84 -7.11 3.73
C ALA A 114 -17.37 -7.20 3.71
N THR A 115 -18.03 -6.86 4.82
CA THR A 115 -19.51 -6.93 4.95
C THR A 115 -20.24 -5.80 4.21
N ARG A 116 -19.57 -4.66 4.01
CA ARG A 116 -20.12 -3.49 3.30
C ARG A 116 -19.69 -3.39 1.83
N ASN A 117 -18.76 -4.25 1.39
CA ASN A 117 -18.26 -4.22 0.02
C ASN A 117 -19.36 -4.62 -0.98
N THR A 118 -19.86 -3.66 -1.73
CA THR A 118 -20.87 -3.92 -2.77
C THR A 118 -20.28 -4.16 -4.16
N ALA A 119 -18.96 -4.28 -4.29
CA ALA A 119 -18.29 -4.45 -5.60
C ALA A 119 -18.80 -5.68 -6.39
N LEU A 120 -19.15 -6.77 -5.70
CA LEU A 120 -19.65 -7.99 -6.32
C LEU A 120 -21.18 -8.05 -6.42
N THR A 121 -21.91 -7.22 -5.67
CA THR A 121 -23.37 -7.25 -5.61
C THR A 121 -24.03 -6.14 -6.44
N ASP A 122 -23.31 -5.05 -6.72
CA ASP A 122 -23.76 -3.94 -7.56
C ASP A 122 -22.90 -3.84 -8.83
N ALA A 123 -23.25 -4.64 -9.83
CA ALA A 123 -22.52 -4.69 -11.10
C ALA A 123 -22.57 -3.36 -11.87
N ALA A 124 -23.67 -2.61 -11.75
CA ALA A 124 -23.84 -1.33 -12.45
C ALA A 124 -22.87 -0.27 -11.88
N ARG A 125 -22.84 -0.12 -10.56
CA ARG A 125 -21.93 0.80 -9.88
C ARG A 125 -20.47 0.40 -10.07
N THR A 126 -20.17 -0.90 -10.02
CA THR A 126 -18.83 -1.42 -10.34
C THR A 126 -18.39 -1.05 -11.75
N SER A 127 -19.26 -1.24 -12.75
CA SER A 127 -18.95 -0.87 -14.14
C SER A 127 -18.72 0.63 -14.32
N GLU A 128 -19.55 1.47 -13.69
CA GLU A 128 -19.39 2.91 -13.67
C GLU A 128 -18.03 3.32 -13.09
N ILE A 129 -17.70 2.81 -11.90
CA ILE A 129 -16.45 3.13 -11.20
C ILE A 129 -15.24 2.70 -12.03
N LYS A 130 -15.25 1.50 -12.63
CA LYS A 130 -14.18 1.05 -13.55
C LYS A 130 -13.98 2.04 -14.69
N GLY A 131 -15.08 2.44 -15.34
CA GLY A 131 -15.03 3.40 -16.45
C GLY A 131 -14.49 4.77 -16.03
N GLN A 132 -14.92 5.28 -14.87
CA GLN A 132 -14.45 6.58 -14.36
C GLN A 132 -12.98 6.53 -13.94
N ALA A 133 -12.57 5.47 -13.24
CA ALA A 133 -11.17 5.26 -12.86
C ALA A 133 -10.27 5.17 -14.09
N GLY A 134 -10.66 4.38 -15.10
CA GLY A 134 -9.92 4.26 -16.36
C GLY A 134 -9.75 5.59 -17.08
N LYS A 135 -10.83 6.37 -17.22
CA LYS A 135 -10.80 7.72 -17.82
C LYS A 135 -9.91 8.68 -17.03
N ALA A 136 -10.02 8.67 -15.71
CA ALA A 136 -9.21 9.51 -14.84
C ALA A 136 -7.73 9.17 -15.00
N VAL A 137 -7.35 7.90 -14.90
CA VAL A 137 -5.95 7.46 -15.04
C VAL A 137 -5.37 7.81 -16.41
N ASN A 138 -6.10 7.52 -17.49
CA ASN A 138 -5.68 7.89 -18.84
C ASN A 138 -5.40 9.40 -18.97
N ALA A 139 -6.30 10.24 -18.45
CA ALA A 139 -6.17 11.69 -18.53
C ALA A 139 -5.07 12.26 -17.62
N LEU A 140 -4.91 11.70 -16.43
CA LEU A 140 -3.97 12.18 -15.42
C LEU A 140 -2.52 11.82 -15.75
N PHE A 141 -2.28 10.65 -16.35
CA PHE A 141 -0.93 10.17 -16.63
C PHE A 141 -0.54 10.27 -18.11
N SER A 142 -1.35 10.95 -18.93
CA SER A 142 -0.97 11.34 -20.29
C SER A 142 -0.53 12.80 -20.31
N TYR A 143 0.56 13.08 -21.03
CA TYR A 143 1.14 14.41 -21.13
C TYR A 143 1.60 14.69 -22.56
N ASP A 144 1.37 15.92 -23.01
CA ASP A 144 1.89 16.44 -24.26
C ASP A 144 2.61 17.76 -23.99
N TYR A 145 3.89 17.83 -24.34
CA TYR A 145 4.69 19.04 -24.19
C TYR A 145 4.11 20.24 -24.96
N ALA A 146 3.38 19.99 -26.05
CA ALA A 146 2.76 21.02 -26.86
C ALA A 146 1.47 21.57 -26.22
N ASN A 147 0.89 20.85 -25.25
CA ASN A 147 -0.33 21.25 -24.55
C ASN A 147 -0.28 20.97 -23.04
N PRO A 148 0.58 21.67 -22.29
CA PRO A 148 0.66 21.50 -20.83
C PRO A 148 -0.63 21.93 -20.10
N GLY A 149 -1.52 22.68 -20.76
CA GLY A 149 -2.81 23.08 -20.18
C GLY A 149 -3.80 21.91 -20.02
N ALA A 150 -3.68 20.87 -20.86
CA ALA A 150 -4.55 19.70 -20.79
C ALA A 150 -4.35 18.91 -19.49
N GLU A 151 -3.09 18.76 -19.05
CA GLU A 151 -2.74 18.08 -17.81
C GLU A 151 -3.35 18.80 -16.59
N LYS A 152 -3.17 20.12 -16.49
CA LYS A 152 -3.74 20.93 -15.40
C LYS A 152 -5.25 20.83 -15.34
N LYS A 153 -5.90 20.82 -16.51
CA LYS A 153 -7.35 20.63 -16.62
C LYS A 153 -7.77 19.24 -16.16
N ALA A 154 -7.04 18.20 -16.53
CA ALA A 154 -7.29 16.84 -16.06
C ALA A 154 -7.14 16.73 -14.53
N ALA A 155 -6.07 17.29 -13.98
CA ALA A 155 -5.85 17.35 -12.53
C ALA A 155 -7.02 18.05 -11.80
N ALA A 156 -7.43 19.23 -12.27
CA ALA A 156 -8.58 19.95 -11.69
C ALA A 156 -9.92 19.23 -11.88
N THR A 157 -10.04 18.41 -12.93
CA THR A 157 -11.27 17.68 -13.24
C THR A 157 -11.40 16.42 -12.39
N TYR A 158 -10.32 15.67 -12.20
CA TYR A 158 -10.40 14.32 -11.63
C TYR A 158 -9.84 14.20 -10.21
N LEU A 159 -8.98 15.11 -9.76
CA LEU A 159 -8.31 14.97 -8.46
C LEU A 159 -9.04 15.76 -7.36
N THR A 160 -8.95 15.24 -6.14
CA THR A 160 -9.35 15.93 -4.92
C THR A 160 -8.44 15.53 -3.76
N GLY A 161 -8.47 16.29 -2.68
CA GLY A 161 -7.73 15.96 -1.45
C GLY A 161 -6.23 15.75 -1.67
N LYS A 162 -5.68 14.67 -1.10
CA LYS A 162 -4.25 14.37 -1.15
C LYS A 162 -3.76 13.95 -2.54
N ALA A 163 -4.64 13.42 -3.40
CA ALA A 163 -4.27 12.98 -4.74
C ALA A 163 -3.70 14.11 -5.61
N VAL A 164 -4.12 15.37 -5.39
CA VAL A 164 -3.57 16.53 -6.10
C VAL A 164 -2.05 16.62 -5.91
N THR A 165 -1.59 16.48 -4.67
CA THR A 165 -0.16 16.55 -4.36
C THR A 165 0.56 15.28 -4.80
N GLN A 166 -0.03 14.10 -4.59
CA GLN A 166 0.56 12.82 -5.00
C GLN A 166 0.80 12.77 -6.52
N HIS A 167 -0.22 13.13 -7.30
CA HIS A 167 -0.14 13.19 -8.75
C HIS A 167 0.98 14.12 -9.23
N ARG A 168 1.04 15.35 -8.68
CA ARG A 168 2.12 16.31 -9.01
C ARG A 168 3.50 15.73 -8.74
N THR A 169 3.68 15.04 -7.61
CA THR A 169 4.95 14.41 -7.24
C THR A 169 5.32 13.29 -8.22
N LEU A 170 4.36 12.42 -8.58
CA LEU A 170 4.58 11.34 -9.53
C LEU A 170 4.91 11.87 -10.94
N LEU A 171 4.29 12.98 -11.35
CA LEU A 171 4.47 13.53 -12.69
C LEU A 171 5.71 14.44 -12.84
N ALA A 172 6.25 14.98 -11.74
CA ALA A 172 7.36 15.94 -11.80
C ALA A 172 8.62 15.45 -12.57
N PRO A 173 9.08 14.18 -12.40
CA PRO A 173 10.18 13.66 -13.19
C PRO A 173 9.86 13.59 -14.69
N VAL A 174 8.61 13.23 -15.02
CA VAL A 174 8.12 13.13 -16.40
C VAL A 174 8.10 14.50 -17.07
N LEU A 175 7.57 15.52 -16.40
CA LEU A 175 7.54 16.90 -16.92
C LEU A 175 8.96 17.43 -17.18
N THR A 176 9.88 17.20 -16.24
CA THR A 176 11.28 17.61 -16.37
C THR A 176 11.95 16.97 -17.59
N GLN A 177 11.64 15.70 -17.87
CA GLN A 177 12.17 14.99 -19.02
C GLN A 177 11.49 15.44 -20.33
N ALA A 178 10.18 15.61 -20.31
CA ALA A 178 9.38 15.97 -21.46
C ALA A 178 9.71 17.38 -21.98
N ASP A 179 10.02 18.32 -21.09
CA ASP A 179 10.44 19.67 -21.49
C ASP A 179 11.78 19.67 -22.25
N LYS A 180 12.72 18.81 -21.82
CA LYS A 180 14.05 18.64 -22.44
C LYS A 180 13.98 17.91 -23.78
N GLN A 181 13.18 16.84 -23.84
CA GLN A 181 13.15 15.92 -24.98
C GLN A 181 11.95 16.13 -25.91
N LYS A 182 11.07 17.10 -25.63
CA LYS A 182 9.83 17.33 -26.37
C LYS A 182 9.03 16.04 -26.48
N THR A 183 8.80 15.42 -25.33
CA THR A 183 8.21 14.08 -25.25
C THR A 183 6.70 14.16 -25.05
N VAL A 184 5.99 13.27 -25.73
CA VAL A 184 4.58 12.96 -25.49
C VAL A 184 4.53 11.63 -24.75
N VAL A 185 3.85 11.61 -23.62
CA VAL A 185 3.58 10.40 -22.82
C VAL A 185 2.11 10.08 -22.94
N THR A 186 1.80 8.85 -23.34
CA THR A 186 0.42 8.35 -23.44
C THR A 186 0.27 7.18 -22.48
N THR A 187 -0.72 7.27 -21.60
CA THR A 187 -1.12 6.16 -20.72
C THR A 187 -2.41 5.55 -21.26
N THR A 188 -2.41 4.23 -21.45
CA THR A 188 -3.58 3.46 -21.87
C THR A 188 -3.89 2.41 -20.82
N VAL A 189 -5.00 2.56 -20.12
CA VAL A 189 -5.53 1.53 -19.22
C VAL A 189 -5.91 0.29 -20.02
N THR A 190 -5.28 -0.83 -19.67
CA THR A 190 -5.49 -2.14 -20.30
C THR A 190 -6.53 -2.96 -19.56
N ASP A 191 -6.54 -2.88 -18.22
CA ASP A 191 -7.55 -3.52 -17.39
C ASP A 191 -7.77 -2.77 -16.06
N SER A 192 -8.93 -3.00 -15.45
CA SER A 192 -9.24 -2.47 -14.11
C SER A 192 -10.18 -3.37 -13.32
N ALA A 193 -9.97 -3.43 -12.01
CA ALA A 193 -10.76 -4.21 -11.07
C ALA A 193 -11.14 -3.36 -9.86
N VAL A 194 -12.42 -3.37 -9.49
CA VAL A 194 -12.87 -2.71 -8.25
C VAL A 194 -12.60 -3.67 -7.11
N GLU A 195 -11.72 -3.26 -6.20
CA GLU A 195 -11.36 -4.02 -5.00
C GLU A 195 -12.49 -3.88 -3.96
N ARG A 196 -12.97 -2.65 -3.78
CA ARG A 196 -13.96 -2.32 -2.75
C ARG A 196 -14.87 -1.18 -3.15
N ILE A 197 -16.14 -1.26 -2.78
CA ILE A 197 -17.10 -0.15 -2.79
C ILE A 197 -17.73 -0.05 -1.39
N ASP A 198 -17.58 1.11 -0.74
CA ASP A 198 -18.15 1.42 0.58
C ASP A 198 -18.97 2.71 0.48
N GLY A 199 -20.25 2.58 0.11
CA GLY A 199 -21.11 3.73 -0.15
C GLY A 199 -20.48 4.65 -1.21
N ASP A 200 -20.12 5.87 -0.82
CA ASP A 200 -19.54 6.90 -1.70
C ASP A 200 -18.01 6.81 -1.85
N ARG A 201 -17.39 5.72 -1.43
CA ARG A 201 -15.95 5.48 -1.63
C ARG A 201 -15.71 4.19 -2.38
N ALA A 202 -14.65 4.16 -3.18
CA ALA A 202 -14.25 2.96 -3.89
C ALA A 202 -12.74 2.88 -4.02
N ARG A 203 -12.20 1.66 -4.08
CA ARG A 203 -10.81 1.39 -4.40
C ARG A 203 -10.73 0.54 -5.66
N VAL A 204 -9.91 0.98 -6.61
CA VAL A 204 -9.76 0.36 -7.92
C VAL A 204 -8.30 0.07 -8.21
N LEU A 205 -8.02 -1.17 -8.59
CA LEU A 205 -6.75 -1.57 -9.17
C LEU A 205 -6.79 -1.33 -10.67
N VAL A 206 -5.77 -0.67 -11.19
CA VAL A 206 -5.66 -0.30 -12.60
C VAL A 206 -4.34 -0.81 -13.15
N PHE A 207 -4.42 -1.49 -14.29
CA PHE A 207 -3.29 -1.86 -15.12
C PHE A 207 -3.28 -0.95 -16.34
N ALA A 208 -2.11 -0.38 -16.64
CA ALA A 208 -1.96 0.52 -17.77
C ALA A 208 -0.62 0.34 -18.46
N ASP A 209 -0.61 0.56 -19.76
CA ASP A 209 0.61 0.66 -20.56
C ASP A 209 0.92 2.13 -20.81
N GLN A 210 2.16 2.51 -20.57
CA GLN A 210 2.70 3.81 -20.93
C GLN A 210 3.56 3.71 -22.16
N SER A 211 3.35 4.62 -23.10
CA SER A 211 4.24 4.86 -24.22
C SER A 211 4.79 6.29 -24.16
N SER A 212 6.06 6.46 -24.49
CA SER A 212 6.75 7.74 -24.43
C SER A 212 7.48 7.98 -25.75
N THR A 213 7.10 9.01 -26.49
CA THR A 213 7.66 9.34 -27.81
C THR A 213 8.28 10.73 -27.77
N SER A 214 9.57 10.84 -28.09
CA SER A 214 10.29 12.11 -28.19
C SER A 214 10.17 12.68 -29.61
N THR A 215 9.77 13.95 -29.73
CA THR A 215 9.68 14.65 -31.02
C THR A 215 10.90 15.54 -31.30
N ALA A 216 11.98 15.41 -30.52
CA ALA A 216 13.20 16.18 -30.75
C ALA A 216 13.88 15.72 -32.04
N ALA A 217 14.39 16.64 -32.86
CA ALA A 217 15.02 16.36 -34.16
C ALA A 217 16.27 15.42 -34.11
N LYS A 218 16.76 15.09 -32.90
CA LYS A 218 17.87 14.16 -32.66
C LYS A 218 17.44 12.86 -31.96
N ALA A 219 16.17 12.72 -31.59
CA ALA A 219 15.65 11.51 -30.99
C ALA A 219 15.43 10.49 -32.11
N LYS A 220 16.35 9.51 -32.21
CA LYS A 220 16.05 8.28 -32.95
C LYS A 220 14.82 7.65 -32.28
N ASP A 221 13.80 7.33 -33.07
CA ASP A 221 12.46 6.77 -32.76
C ASP A 221 12.40 5.66 -31.68
N ALA A 222 12.86 5.92 -30.47
CA ALA A 222 12.83 4.98 -29.35
C ALA A 222 11.62 5.31 -28.48
N GLY A 223 10.44 4.92 -28.96
CA GLY A 223 9.25 4.88 -28.12
C GLY A 223 9.51 3.95 -26.94
N ASN A 224 9.60 4.47 -25.71
CA ASN A 224 9.77 3.62 -24.53
C ASN A 224 8.40 3.16 -24.04
N TYR A 225 8.24 1.84 -23.89
CA TYR A 225 7.02 1.22 -23.39
C TYR A 225 7.24 0.67 -21.99
N ALA A 226 6.34 0.97 -21.05
CA ALA A 226 6.40 0.48 -19.69
C ALA A 226 4.99 0.14 -19.19
N GLY A 227 4.81 -1.05 -18.63
CA GLY A 227 3.60 -1.40 -17.88
C GLY A 227 3.61 -0.75 -16.50
N ALA A 228 2.44 -0.34 -16.02
CA ALA A 228 2.23 0.25 -14.71
C ALA A 228 1.01 -0.38 -14.02
N MET A 229 1.13 -0.56 -12.70
CA MET A 229 0.03 -0.96 -11.84
C MET A 229 -0.12 0.08 -10.72
N LEU A 230 -1.35 0.51 -10.47
CA LEU A 230 -1.66 1.46 -9.41
C LEU A 230 -3.02 1.17 -8.78
N ALA A 231 -3.12 1.45 -7.48
CA ALA A 231 -4.38 1.54 -6.78
C ALA A 231 -4.86 3.00 -6.73
N VAL A 232 -6.16 3.18 -6.97
CA VAL A 232 -6.81 4.48 -7.04
C VAL A 232 -7.98 4.47 -6.07
N ASP A 233 -7.94 5.37 -5.09
CA ASP A 233 -9.07 5.56 -4.18
C ASP A 233 -9.97 6.69 -4.72
N LEU A 234 -11.23 6.37 -4.98
CA LEU A 234 -12.23 7.32 -5.47
C LEU A 234 -13.21 7.70 -4.35
N VAL A 235 -13.69 8.94 -4.43
CA VAL A 235 -14.81 9.46 -3.63
C VAL A 235 -15.86 10.04 -4.55
N HIS A 236 -17.12 9.71 -4.31
CA HIS A 236 -18.25 10.27 -5.02
C HIS A 236 -18.66 11.59 -4.35
N ARG A 237 -18.61 12.70 -5.10
CA ARG A 237 -19.01 14.04 -4.66
C ARG A 237 -19.70 14.75 -5.81
N ASP A 238 -20.76 15.49 -5.50
CA ASP A 238 -21.47 16.32 -6.50
C ASP A 238 -21.89 15.54 -7.76
N GLY A 239 -22.31 14.28 -7.59
CA GLY A 239 -22.75 13.40 -8.69
C GLY A 239 -21.63 12.87 -9.58
N ARG A 240 -20.37 12.92 -9.12
CA ARG A 240 -19.22 12.41 -9.89
C ARG A 240 -18.17 11.74 -9.00
N TRP A 241 -17.47 10.78 -9.56
CA TRP A 241 -16.31 10.14 -8.93
C TRP A 241 -15.04 10.98 -9.13
N LEU A 242 -14.33 11.22 -8.03
CA LEU A 242 -13.07 11.95 -7.99
C LEU A 242 -12.00 11.09 -7.34
N VAL A 243 -10.79 11.14 -7.88
CA VAL A 243 -9.61 10.47 -7.34
C VAL A 243 -9.13 11.23 -6.11
N SER A 244 -9.16 10.56 -4.97
CA SER A 244 -8.82 11.09 -3.64
C SER A 244 -7.47 10.62 -3.13
N ALA A 245 -6.99 9.48 -3.62
CA ALA A 245 -5.63 9.00 -3.41
C ALA A 245 -5.09 8.24 -4.63
N LEU A 246 -3.78 8.26 -4.79
CA LEU A 246 -3.02 7.45 -5.74
C LEU A 246 -1.99 6.65 -4.96
N ASP A 247 -1.85 5.37 -5.30
CA ASP A 247 -0.93 4.43 -4.67
C ASP A 247 -0.27 3.58 -5.76
N THR A 248 1.05 3.70 -5.86
CA THR A 248 1.87 2.97 -6.83
C THR A 248 2.64 1.88 -6.09
N PHE A 249 2.53 0.63 -6.52
CA PHE A 249 3.13 -0.54 -5.86
C PHE A 249 4.66 -0.63 -5.94
N GLY A 250 5.36 0.47 -6.25
CA GLY A 250 6.76 0.48 -6.71
C GLY A 250 7.78 1.22 -5.83
N ASN A 251 7.40 1.97 -4.81
CA ASN A 251 8.35 2.70 -3.95
C ASN A 251 7.99 2.55 -2.46
N GLY A 252 8.64 1.60 -1.79
CA GLY A 252 8.86 1.57 -0.35
C GLY A 252 10.35 1.71 -0.05
#